data_AF-A0A2E1DJK5-F1
#
_entry.id   AF-A0A2E1DJK5-F1
#
_cell.length_a   1.000
_cell.length_b   1.000
_cell.length_c   1.000
_cell.angle_alpha   90.00
_cell.angle_beta   90.00
_cell.angle_gamma   90.00
#
_symmetry.space_group_name_H-M   'P 1'
#
loop_
_entity.id
_entity.type
_entity.pdbx_description
1 polymer ?
#
loop_
_entity_poly.entity_id
_entity_poly.type
_entity_poly.pdbx_seq_one_letter_code
_entity_poly.pdbx_strand_id
1 'polypeptide(L)'
;MLTASELSRSFGPRTLFSNVSLQLGPGRKVALVGGNGTGKTTLLEILVGIQSPDQGKVHRPKELRVGYLPQELPPETGRSVFQQVMLGAEQVTHLSGEIEKLGNLVA
;
A
#
# COMPACT_ATOMS: atom_id res chain seq x y z
N MET A 1 -4.41 -9.07 -11.91
CA MET A 1 -5.59 -8.58 -11.16
C MET A 1 -5.43 -8.99 -9.71
N LEU A 2 -5.67 -8.10 -8.74
CA LEU A 2 -5.70 -8.47 -7.32
C LEU A 2 -7.08 -9.00 -6.99
N THR A 3 -7.15 -10.15 -6.31
CA THR A 3 -8.43 -10.75 -5.90
C THR A 3 -8.41 -11.10 -4.43
N ALA A 4 -9.52 -10.82 -3.76
CA ALA A 4 -9.76 -11.19 -2.38
C ALA A 4 -11.03 -12.05 -2.34
N SER A 5 -10.96 -13.16 -1.61
CA SER A 5 -12.02 -14.15 -1.52
C SER A 5 -12.34 -14.42 -0.06
N GLU A 6 -13.60 -14.20 0.30
CA GLU A 6 -14.21 -14.59 1.58
C GLU A 6 -13.47 -14.02 2.81
N LEU A 7 -12.91 -12.81 2.68
CA LEU A 7 -12.17 -12.18 3.75
C LEU A 7 -13.08 -11.92 4.96
N SER A 8 -12.63 -12.39 6.12
CA SER A 8 -13.27 -12.11 7.39
C SER A 8 -12.23 -11.67 8.42
N ARG A 9 -12.60 -10.72 9.28
CA ARG A 9 -11.72 -10.20 10.32
C ARG A 9 -12.51 -9.75 11.54
N SER A 10 -12.02 -10.17 12.70
CA SER A 10 -12.55 -9.84 14.02
C SER A 10 -11.43 -9.41 14.97
N PHE A 11 -11.75 -8.54 15.91
CA PHE A 11 -10.89 -8.20 17.03
C PHE A 11 -11.63 -8.54 18.33
N GLY A 12 -11.19 -9.62 18.98
CA GLY A 12 -11.90 -10.19 20.13
C GLY A 12 -13.35 -10.52 19.76
N PRO A 13 -14.36 -10.01 20.50
CA PRO A 13 -15.77 -10.28 20.21
C PRO A 13 -16.33 -9.47 19.04
N ARG A 14 -15.61 -8.47 18.54
CA ARG A 14 -16.11 -7.55 17.51
C ARG A 14 -15.73 -8.03 16.13
N THR A 15 -16.72 -8.38 15.31
CA THR A 15 -16.54 -8.60 13.87
C THR A 15 -16.45 -7.26 13.16
N LEU A 16 -15.39 -7.03 12.37
CA LEU A 16 -15.28 -5.83 11.53
C LEU A 16 -15.99 -6.03 10.20
N PHE A 17 -15.74 -7.16 9.56
CA PHE A 17 -16.38 -7.57 8.32
C PHE A 17 -16.30 -9.10 8.18
N SER A 18 -17.25 -9.66 7.42
CA SER A 18 -17.33 -11.09 7.14
C SER A 18 -17.62 -11.32 5.66
N ASN A 19 -17.03 -12.39 5.12
CA ASN A 19 -17.26 -12.88 3.77
C ASN A 19 -17.11 -11.80 2.66
N VAL A 20 -16.08 -10.96 2.76
CA VAL A 20 -15.81 -9.92 1.76
C VAL A 20 -15.04 -10.52 0.59
N SER A 21 -15.63 -10.46 -0.60
CA SER A 21 -15.00 -10.85 -1.86
C SER A 21 -14.97 -9.67 -2.84
N LEU A 22 -13.81 -9.39 -3.42
CA LEU A 22 -13.64 -8.28 -4.36
C LEU A 22 -12.50 -8.54 -5.36
N GLN A 23 -12.56 -7.84 -6.49
CA GLN A 23 -11.55 -7.91 -7.54
C GLN A 23 -11.14 -6.50 -7.96
N LEU A 24 -9.83 -6.24 -7.98
CA LEU A 24 -9.24 -4.97 -8.40
C LEU A 24 -8.44 -5.18 -9.69
N GLY A 25 -9.05 -4.76 -10.80
CA GLY A 25 -8.45 -4.76 -12.13
C GLY A 25 -7.53 -3.56 -12.38
N PRO A 26 -6.63 -3.66 -13.36
CA PRO A 26 -5.74 -2.55 -13.75
C PRO A 26 -6.55 -1.33 -14.25
N GLY A 27 -6.01 -0.13 -14.00
CA GLY A 27 -6.63 1.14 -14.44
C GLY A 27 -7.89 1.56 -13.67
N ARG A 28 -8.35 0.75 -12.71
CA ARG A 28 -9.54 1.06 -11.91
C ARG A 28 -9.18 1.97 -10.73
N LYS A 29 -10.02 2.99 -10.51
CA LYS A 29 -10.03 3.78 -9.27
C LYS A 29 -11.24 3.34 -8.46
N VAL A 30 -11.01 2.88 -7.25
CA VAL A 30 -12.05 2.35 -6.35
C VAL A 30 -11.98 3.07 -5.02
N ALA A 31 -13.12 3.48 -4.49
CA ALA A 31 -13.24 4.06 -3.17
C ALA A 31 -13.92 3.07 -2.22
N LEU A 32 -13.32 2.86 -1.05
CA LEU A 32 -13.94 2.12 0.04
C LEU A 32 -14.57 3.11 1.02
N VAL A 33 -15.89 3.05 1.14
CA VAL A 33 -16.67 3.97 2.00
C VAL A 33 -17.32 3.21 3.15
N GLY A 34 -17.54 3.91 4.27
CA GLY A 34 -18.15 3.34 5.47
C GLY A 34 -17.82 4.15 6.72
N GLY A 35 -18.61 3.98 7.79
CA GLY A 35 -18.41 4.70 9.06
C GLY A 35 -17.06 4.40 9.74
N ASN A 36 -16.71 5.17 10.77
CA ASN A 36 -15.49 4.91 11.55
C ASN A 36 -15.59 3.58 12.30
N GLY A 37 -14.48 2.84 12.36
CA GLY A 37 -14.43 1.53 13.02
C GLY A 37 -15.11 0.37 12.29
N THR A 38 -15.49 0.55 11.02
CA THR A 38 -16.05 -0.52 10.17
C THR A 38 -14.98 -1.43 9.54
N GLY A 39 -13.69 -1.16 9.81
CA GLY A 39 -12.59 -1.99 9.31
C GLY A 39 -12.02 -1.60 7.95
N LYS A 40 -12.25 -0.36 7.47
CA LYS A 40 -11.70 0.12 6.19
C LYS A 40 -10.17 0.02 6.11
N THR A 41 -9.49 0.60 7.11
CA THR A 41 -8.03 0.56 7.22
C THR A 41 -7.54 -0.87 7.32
N THR A 42 -8.21 -1.69 8.14
CA THR A 42 -7.90 -3.13 8.28
C THR A 42 -8.06 -3.89 6.96
N LEU A 43 -9.12 -3.63 6.19
CA LEU A 43 -9.32 -4.25 4.88
C LEU A 43 -8.21 -3.83 3.90
N LEU A 44 -7.87 -2.54 3.85
CA LEU A 44 -6.76 -2.06 3.02
C LEU A 44 -5.44 -2.72 3.41
N GLU A 45 -5.11 -2.78 4.70
CA GLU A 45 -3.90 -3.43 5.23
C GLU A 45 -3.86 -4.93 4.88
N ILE A 46 -5.01 -5.61 4.94
CA ILE A 46 -5.13 -7.01 4.50
C ILE A 46 -4.90 -7.11 2.99
N LEU A 47 -5.46 -6.22 2.17
CA LEU A 47 -5.28 -6.23 0.72
C LEU A 47 -3.82 -5.95 0.33
N VAL A 48 -3.10 -5.09 1.04
CA VAL A 48 -1.68 -4.81 0.77
C VAL A 48 -0.72 -5.79 1.45
N GLY A 49 -1.21 -6.64 2.37
CA GLY A 49 -0.44 -7.72 3.01
C GLY A 49 0.26 -7.33 4.31
N ILE A 50 -0.07 -6.17 4.88
CA ILE A 50 0.43 -5.72 6.21
C ILE A 50 -0.24 -6.51 7.33
N GLN A 51 -1.52 -6.86 7.16
CA GLN A 51 -2.26 -7.71 8.10
C GLN A 51 -2.73 -8.99 7.42
N SER A 52 -2.89 -10.05 8.21
CA SER A 52 -3.54 -11.29 7.77
C SER A 52 -5.02 -11.25 8.10
N PRO A 53 -5.91 -11.78 7.23
CA PRO A 53 -7.30 -12.00 7.58
C PRO A 53 -7.43 -13.21 8.53
N ASP A 54 -8.57 -13.35 9.20
CA ASP A 54 -8.86 -14.54 10.00
C ASP A 54 -9.34 -15.70 9.12
N GLN A 55 -10.04 -15.38 8.03
CA GLN A 55 -10.50 -16.32 7.01
C GLN A 55 -10.40 -15.73 5.61
N GLY A 56 -10.41 -16.61 4.61
CA GLY A 56 -10.28 -16.21 3.21
C GLY A 56 -8.83 -15.96 2.80
N LYS A 57 -8.63 -15.42 1.60
CA LYS A 57 -7.30 -15.19 1.03
C LYS A 57 -7.27 -14.00 0.08
N VAL A 58 -6.08 -13.40 -0.04
CA VAL A 58 -5.79 -12.38 -1.06
C VAL A 58 -4.77 -12.96 -2.03
N HIS A 59 -5.14 -13.05 -3.29
CA HIS A 59 -4.24 -13.37 -4.39
C HIS A 59 -3.71 -12.09 -5.03
N ARG A 60 -2.38 -12.00 -5.11
CA ARG A 60 -1.64 -10.89 -5.72
C ARG A 60 -0.79 -11.46 -6.86
N PRO A 61 -0.85 -10.89 -8.07
CA PRO A 61 0.06 -11.24 -9.15
C PRO A 61 1.51 -11.02 -8.73
N LYS A 62 2.44 -11.85 -9.22
CA LYS A 62 3.87 -11.76 -8.87
C LYS A 62 4.49 -10.41 -9.24
N GLU A 63 4.11 -9.83 -10.37
CA GLU A 63 4.64 -8.51 -10.80
C GLU A 63 3.89 -7.32 -10.17
N LEU A 64 2.93 -7.54 -9.27
CA LEU A 64 2.19 -6.45 -8.64
C LEU A 64 3.11 -5.70 -7.66
N ARG A 65 3.37 -4.43 -7.94
CA ARG A 65 3.94 -3.48 -6.98
C ARG A 65 2.83 -2.75 -6.25
N VAL A 66 2.94 -2.65 -4.93
CA VAL A 66 1.94 -2.00 -4.07
C VAL A 66 2.59 -0.81 -3.37
N GLY A 67 2.04 0.38 -3.57
CA GLY A 67 2.32 1.55 -2.72
C GLY A 67 1.22 1.67 -1.67
N TYR A 68 1.61 1.86 -0.41
CA TYR A 68 0.68 2.05 0.70
C TYR A 68 1.02 3.34 1.44
N LEU A 69 0.02 4.21 1.58
CA LEU A 69 0.11 5.42 2.40
C LEU A 69 -0.71 5.17 3.67
N PRO A 70 -0.06 5.02 4.85
CA PRO A 70 -0.78 4.84 6.09
C PRO A 70 -1.57 6.10 6.46
N GLN A 71 -2.62 5.93 7.26
CA GLN A 71 -3.44 7.02 7.75
C GLN A 71 -2.66 7.96 8.67
N GLU A 72 -1.81 7.39 9.54
CA GLU A 72 -0.89 8.13 10.39
C GLU A 72 0.51 8.06 9.78
N LEU A 73 1.11 9.23 9.58
CA LEU A 73 2.47 9.31 9.07
C LEU A 73 3.47 9.01 10.20
N PRO A 74 4.62 8.38 9.89
CA PRO A 74 5.68 8.21 10.86
C PRO A 74 6.09 9.56 11.49
N PRO A 75 6.54 9.56 12.77
CA PRO A 75 7.03 10.77 13.42
C PRO A 75 8.19 11.40 12.65
N GLU A 76 8.43 12.69 12.89
CA GLU A 76 9.37 13.50 12.12
C GLU A 76 10.71 12.80 11.90
N THR A 77 11.06 12.64 10.62
CA THR A 77 12.25 11.91 10.19
C THR A 77 13.51 12.79 10.13
N GLY A 78 13.41 14.06 10.54
CA GLY A 78 14.45 15.08 10.35
C GLY A 78 14.67 15.47 8.88
N ARG A 79 13.81 15.02 7.96
CA ARG A 79 13.89 15.29 6.52
C ARG A 79 12.87 16.33 6.10
N SER A 80 13.19 17.08 5.05
CA SER A 80 12.19 17.92 4.38
C SER A 80 11.13 17.06 3.69
N VAL A 81 9.95 17.63 3.44
CA VAL A 81 8.88 16.97 2.68
C VAL A 81 9.38 16.47 1.33
N PHE A 82 10.19 17.28 0.64
CA PHE A 82 10.79 16.90 -0.64
C PHE A 82 11.64 15.64 -0.51
N GLN A 83 12.54 15.60 0.47
CA GLN A 83 13.38 14.43 0.73
C GLN A 83 12.53 13.19 1.03
N GLN A 84 11.47 13.33 1.85
CA GLN A 84 10.60 12.23 2.21
C GLN A 84 9.85 11.65 1.00
N VAL A 85 9.34 12.50 0.10
CA VAL A 85 8.67 12.06 -1.14
C VAL A 85 9.66 11.39 -2.09
N MET A 86 10.88 11.92 -2.21
CA MET A 86 11.91 11.37 -3.07
C MET A 86 12.40 9.97 -2.65
N LEU A 87 12.21 9.56 -1.40
CA LEU A 87 12.45 8.17 -0.98
C LEU A 87 11.55 7.18 -1.72
N GLY A 88 10.31 7.56 -2.04
CA GLY A 88 9.39 6.72 -2.82
C GLY A 88 9.73 6.63 -4.31
N ALA A 89 10.64 7.49 -4.78
CA ALA A 89 11.09 7.58 -6.17
C ALA A 89 12.52 7.06 -6.36
N GLU A 90 13.01 6.19 -5.47
CA GLU A 90 14.41 5.73 -5.40
C GLU A 90 15.04 5.41 -6.75
N GLN A 91 14.34 4.68 -7.63
CA GLN A 91 14.83 4.35 -8.98
C GLN A 91 15.13 5.58 -9.83
N VAL A 92 14.26 6.60 -9.78
CA VAL A 92 14.43 7.87 -10.50
C VAL A 92 15.55 8.69 -9.86
N THR A 93 15.59 8.75 -8.54
CA THR A 93 16.61 9.49 -7.79
C THR A 93 18.01 8.91 -8.02
N HIS A 94 18.13 7.57 -8.06
CA HIS A 94 19.37 6.86 -8.36
C HIS A 94 19.86 7.17 -9.78
N LEU A 95 18.97 7.06 -10.78
CA LEU A 95 19.32 7.31 -12.19
C LEU A 95 19.81 8.75 -12.40
N SER A 96 19.12 9.73 -11.81
CA SER A 96 19.52 11.14 -11.90
C SER A 96 20.91 11.36 -11.30
N GLY A 97 21.24 10.72 -10.17
CA GLY A 97 22.56 10.80 -9.56
C GLY A 97 23.67 10.17 -10.40
N GLU A 98 23.40 9.04 -11.07
CA GLU A 98 24.34 8.44 -12.01
C GLU A 98 24.62 9.35 -13.21
N ILE A 99 23.57 9.96 -13.79
CA ILE A 99 23.70 10.88 -14.93
C ILE A 99 24.59 12.08 -14.54
N GLU A 100 24.36 12.67 -13.37
CA GLU A 100 25.16 13.80 -12.89
C GLU A 100 26.62 13.40 -12.65
N LYS A 101 26.84 12.24 -12.01
CA LYS A 101 28.20 11.72 -11.75
C LYS A 101 28.96 11.43 -13.04
N LEU A 102 28.30 10.84 -14.03
CA LEU A 102 28.89 10.60 -15.34
C LEU A 102 29.20 11.91 -16.06
N GLY A 103 28.27 12.88 -16.06
CA GLY A 103 28.49 14.20 -16.66
C GLY A 103 29.72 14.91 -16.10
N ASN A 104 29.95 14.83 -14.79
CA ASN A 104 31.12 15.41 -14.13
C ASN A 104 32.44 14.67 -14.42
N LEU A 105 32.40 13.44 -14.93
CA LEU A 105 33.59 12.67 -15.32
C LEU A 105 34.02 12.94 -16.77
N VAL A 106 33.12 13.47 -17.61
CA VAL A 106 33.40 13.81 -19.02
C VAL A 106 33.62 15.31 -19.23
N ALA A 107 33.54 16.11 -18.17
CA ALA A 107 33.83 17.55 -18.14
C ALA A 107 35.26 17.80 -17.61
#